data_AF-A0A7C5A7B1-F1
#
_entry.id   AF-A0A7C5A7B1-F1
#
_cell.length_a   1.000
_cell.length_b   1.000
_cell.length_c   1.000
_cell.angle_alpha   90.00
_cell.angle_beta   90.00
_cell.angle_gamma   90.00
#
_symmetry.space_group_name_H-M   'P 1'
#
loop_
_entity.id
_entity.type
_entity.pdbx_description
1 polymer ?
#
loop_
_entity_poly.entity_id
_entity_poly.type
_entity_poly.pdbx_seq_one_letter_code
_entity_poly.pdbx_strand_id
1 'polypeptide(L)'
;MDLQEFSQKFAQIKAQGWVPSQHRGPTGIGHTFEHLLGLTENNIALPDLGKIEIKAHRIGATSLITLFTFNRNAWRMSPLLAVKKYGTPDSRGRLGLYFALAKIGFPGFLSRSRNYSMRENIQLSFLEQQDDWTFQGAS
;
A
#
# COMPACT_ATOMS: atom_id res chain seq x y z
N MET A 1 -11.29 2.26 -15.46
CA MET A 1 -10.43 3.37 -15.92
C MET A 1 -9.20 2.78 -16.58
N ASP A 2 -8.79 3.30 -17.74
CA ASP A 2 -7.52 2.92 -18.39
C ASP A 2 -6.40 3.94 -18.10
N LEU A 3 -5.19 3.70 -18.61
CA LEU A 3 -4.03 4.57 -18.37
C LEU A 3 -4.19 5.98 -18.97
N GLN A 4 -4.90 6.12 -20.08
CA GLN A 4 -5.09 7.42 -20.73
C GLN A 4 -6.10 8.26 -19.94
N GLU A 5 -7.21 7.67 -19.55
CA GLU A 5 -8.22 8.28 -18.68
C GLU A 5 -7.60 8.65 -17.33
N PHE A 6 -6.79 7.76 -16.74
CA PHE A 6 -6.05 8.04 -15.51
C PHE A 6 -5.14 9.26 -15.67
N SER A 7 -4.36 9.32 -16.75
CA SER A 7 -3.42 10.42 -16.98
C SER A 7 -4.13 11.78 -17.08
N GLN A 8 -5.29 11.81 -17.73
CA GLN A 8 -6.12 13.01 -17.84
C GLN A 8 -6.70 13.43 -16.49
N LYS A 9 -7.31 12.50 -15.75
CA LYS A 9 -7.84 12.77 -14.40
C LYS A 9 -6.75 13.19 -13.43
N PHE A 10 -5.60 12.53 -13.47
CA PHE A 10 -4.47 12.87 -12.62
C PHE A 10 -3.97 14.29 -12.89
N ALA A 11 -3.89 14.72 -14.16
CA ALA A 11 -3.54 16.09 -14.50
C ALA A 11 -4.56 17.12 -13.97
N GLN A 12 -5.86 16.80 -14.01
CA GLN A 12 -6.91 17.64 -13.46
C GLN A 12 -6.80 17.75 -11.93
N ILE A 13 -6.60 16.63 -11.23
CA ILE A 13 -6.39 16.59 -9.78
C ILE A 13 -5.17 17.44 -9.40
N LYS A 14 -4.07 17.29 -10.14
CA LYS A 14 -2.86 18.10 -9.94
C LYS A 14 -3.11 19.60 -10.08
N ALA A 15 -3.95 20.01 -11.05
CA ALA A 15 -4.29 21.40 -11.27
C ALA A 15 -5.14 22.02 -10.15
N GLN A 16 -5.81 21.22 -9.32
CA GLN A 16 -6.59 21.70 -8.16
C GLN A 16 -5.69 22.19 -7.01
N GLY A 17 -4.41 21.82 -7.01
CA GLY A 17 -3.48 22.19 -5.95
C GLY A 17 -3.76 21.42 -4.65
N TRP A 18 -3.86 22.13 -3.52
CA TRP A 18 -4.10 21.50 -2.22
C TRP A 18 -5.56 21.08 -2.07
N VAL A 19 -5.78 19.83 -1.64
CA VAL A 19 -7.12 19.27 -1.41
C VAL A 19 -7.23 18.78 0.05
N PRO A 20 -8.32 19.10 0.76
CA PRO A 20 -8.55 18.58 2.10
C PRO A 20 -8.75 17.07 2.11
N SER A 21 -8.18 16.40 3.10
CA SER A 21 -8.32 14.94 3.29
C SER A 21 -9.76 14.58 3.69
N GLN A 22 -10.34 13.57 3.03
CA GLN A 22 -11.69 13.10 3.33
C GLN A 22 -11.77 12.27 4.61
N HIS A 23 -10.70 11.54 4.94
CA HIS A 23 -10.60 10.77 6.18
C HIS A 23 -9.48 11.29 7.06
N ARG A 24 -9.67 11.17 8.38
CA ARG A 24 -8.61 11.41 9.36
C ARG A 24 -7.73 10.16 9.46
N GLY A 25 -6.42 10.39 9.60
CA GLY A 25 -5.46 9.32 9.82
C GLY A 25 -4.64 8.95 8.56
N PRO A 26 -3.83 7.89 8.66
CA PRO A 26 -2.82 7.55 7.65
C PRO A 26 -3.44 7.11 6.31
N THR A 27 -4.63 6.50 6.33
CA THR A 27 -5.34 6.03 5.13
C THR A 27 -5.97 7.16 4.32
N GLY A 28 -6.05 8.37 4.87
CA GLY A 28 -6.75 9.49 4.24
C GLY A 28 -6.17 9.91 2.88
N ILE A 29 -4.86 9.74 2.66
CA ILE A 29 -4.25 10.08 1.36
C ILE A 29 -4.70 9.16 0.23
N GLY A 30 -4.73 7.84 0.48
CA GLY A 30 -5.19 6.85 -0.50
C GLY A 30 -6.67 7.04 -0.80
N HIS A 31 -7.49 7.07 0.23
CA HIS A 31 -8.93 7.25 0.09
C HIS A 31 -9.29 8.56 -0.64
N THR A 32 -8.66 9.69 -0.27
CA THR A 32 -8.93 10.98 -0.93
C THR A 32 -8.55 10.92 -2.41
N PHE A 33 -7.43 10.27 -2.74
CA PHE A 33 -6.97 10.16 -4.11
C PHE A 33 -7.89 9.26 -4.96
N GLU A 34 -8.29 8.10 -4.44
CA GLU A 34 -9.25 7.18 -5.08
C GLU A 34 -10.59 7.88 -5.35
N HIS A 35 -11.10 8.61 -4.36
CA HIS A 35 -12.34 9.36 -4.52
C HIS A 35 -12.23 10.45 -5.60
N LEU A 36 -11.13 11.20 -5.64
CA LEU A 36 -10.90 12.22 -6.68
C LEU A 36 -10.78 11.62 -8.09
N LEU A 37 -10.29 10.39 -8.20
CA LEU A 37 -10.27 9.63 -9.46
C LEU A 37 -11.65 9.10 -9.87
N GLY A 38 -12.63 9.13 -8.95
CA GLY A 38 -13.95 8.54 -9.12
C GLY A 38 -13.92 7.01 -9.02
N LEU A 39 -12.96 6.45 -8.29
CA LEU A 39 -12.92 5.02 -7.98
C LEU A 39 -13.83 4.75 -6.79
N THR A 40 -14.64 3.69 -6.89
CA THR A 40 -15.44 3.20 -5.77
C THR A 40 -14.59 2.29 -4.90
N GLU A 41 -14.55 2.56 -3.59
CA GLU A 41 -13.89 1.68 -2.61
C GLU A 41 -14.49 0.27 -2.73
N ASN A 42 -13.64 -0.71 -3.02
CA ASN A 42 -14.06 -2.10 -3.12
C ASN A 42 -13.17 -2.96 -2.22
N ASN A 43 -13.76 -3.91 -1.49
CA ASN A 43 -13.04 -4.80 -0.58
C ASN A 43 -12.44 -6.03 -1.30
N ILE A 44 -12.43 -6.03 -2.63
CA ILE A 44 -11.95 -7.14 -3.44
C ILE A 44 -10.50 -6.83 -3.83
N ALA A 45 -9.62 -7.82 -3.78
CA ALA A 45 -8.23 -7.67 -4.19
C ALA A 45 -8.11 -7.63 -5.73
N LEU A 46 -8.75 -6.65 -6.37
CA LEU A 46 -8.64 -6.37 -7.79
C LEU A 46 -7.80 -5.10 -8.01
N PRO A 47 -6.96 -5.06 -9.06
CA PRO A 47 -6.21 -3.86 -9.39
C PRO A 47 -7.12 -2.67 -9.71
N ASP A 48 -6.70 -1.48 -9.30
CA ASP A 48 -7.47 -0.24 -9.52
C ASP A 48 -7.68 0.10 -11.01
N LEU A 49 -6.67 -0.16 -11.84
CA LEU A 49 -6.64 0.17 -13.27
C LEU A 49 -6.33 -1.06 -14.12
N GLY A 50 -7.28 -1.98 -14.21
CA GLY A 50 -7.16 -3.20 -15.02
C GLY A 50 -6.13 -4.16 -14.44
N LYS A 51 -4.84 -3.97 -14.77
CA LYS A 51 -3.70 -4.75 -14.25
C LYS A 51 -2.76 -3.93 -13.35
N ILE A 52 -3.07 -2.67 -13.12
CA ILE A 52 -2.19 -1.73 -12.42
C ILE A 52 -2.83 -1.35 -11.10
N GLU A 53 -2.06 -1.48 -10.03
CA GLU A 53 -2.42 -1.05 -8.69
C GLU A 53 -1.91 0.38 -8.45
N ILE A 54 -2.75 1.22 -7.85
CA ILE A 54 -2.41 2.58 -7.44
C ILE A 54 -1.99 2.56 -5.97
N LYS A 55 -0.91 3.28 -5.66
CA LYS A 55 -0.49 3.56 -4.27
C LYS A 55 -0.18 5.04 -4.11
N ALA A 56 -0.87 5.69 -3.17
CA ALA A 56 -0.64 7.08 -2.80
C ALA A 56 0.20 7.17 -1.52
N HIS A 57 1.29 7.95 -1.56
CA HIS A 57 2.19 8.14 -0.43
C HIS A 57 2.65 9.60 -0.35
N ARG A 58 2.92 10.10 0.87
CA ARG A 58 3.32 11.50 1.06
C ARG A 58 4.82 11.65 0.75
N ILE A 59 5.17 12.65 -0.07
CA ILE A 59 6.58 12.96 -0.32
C ILE A 59 7.29 13.24 1.01
N GLY A 60 8.44 12.60 1.22
CA GLY A 60 9.24 12.75 2.44
C GLY A 60 8.76 11.94 3.64
N ALA A 61 7.67 11.19 3.54
CA ALA A 61 7.28 10.28 4.61
C ALA A 61 8.29 9.13 4.74
N THR A 62 8.71 8.84 5.98
CA THR A 62 9.67 7.78 6.31
C THR A 62 9.02 6.41 6.46
N SER A 63 7.69 6.32 6.41
CA SER A 63 6.94 5.07 6.51
C SER A 63 7.05 4.25 5.23
N LEU A 64 7.13 2.93 5.37
CA LEU A 64 7.12 1.99 4.24
C LEU A 64 5.82 2.09 3.44
N ILE A 65 5.91 1.85 2.13
CA ILE A 65 4.74 1.68 1.25
C ILE A 65 4.26 0.24 1.41
N THR A 66 3.00 0.07 1.82
CA THR A 66 2.38 -1.26 1.89
C THR A 66 2.02 -1.71 0.48
N LEU A 67 2.66 -2.77 0.00
CA LEU A 67 2.41 -3.30 -1.35
C LEU A 67 1.10 -4.10 -1.39
N PHE A 68 0.95 -5.06 -0.48
CA PHE A 68 -0.24 -5.88 -0.33
C PHE A 68 -0.33 -6.43 1.10
N THR A 69 -1.53 -6.85 1.50
CA THR A 69 -1.73 -7.62 2.73
C THR A 69 -2.06 -9.06 2.35
N PHE A 70 -1.32 -10.01 2.90
CA PHE A 70 -1.53 -11.43 2.66
C PHE A 70 -1.72 -12.17 3.97
N ASN A 71 -2.82 -12.92 4.10
CA ASN A 71 -3.17 -13.68 5.30
C ASN A 71 -3.40 -15.17 5.04
N ARG A 72 -3.44 -15.64 3.76
CA ARG A 72 -3.84 -17.02 3.45
C ARG A 72 -2.82 -18.01 4.00
N ASN A 73 -3.21 -18.74 5.06
CA ASN A 73 -2.38 -19.73 5.77
C ASN A 73 -1.03 -19.20 6.29
N ALA A 74 -0.91 -17.88 6.50
CA ALA A 74 0.32 -17.29 7.05
C ALA A 74 0.53 -17.65 8.53
N TRP A 75 -0.54 -17.98 9.24
CA TRP A 75 -0.52 -18.24 10.68
C TRP A 75 -0.31 -19.72 10.99
N ARG A 76 0.75 -20.01 11.75
CA ARG A 76 1.01 -21.34 12.34
C ARG A 76 0.31 -21.56 13.69
N MET A 77 -0.31 -20.52 14.23
CA MET A 77 -1.07 -20.55 15.48
C MET A 77 -2.19 -19.51 15.43
N SER A 78 -3.20 -19.63 16.28
CA SER A 78 -4.27 -18.62 16.37
C SER A 78 -3.69 -17.21 16.58
N PRO A 79 -4.05 -16.20 15.77
CA PRO A 79 -3.59 -14.83 15.93
C PRO A 79 -3.86 -14.28 17.33
N LEU A 80 -5.02 -14.63 17.92
CA LEU A 80 -5.37 -14.22 19.28
C LEU A 80 -4.42 -14.83 20.32
N LEU A 81 -4.03 -16.10 20.15
CA LEU A 81 -3.04 -16.74 21.01
C LEU A 81 -1.65 -16.12 20.82
N ALA A 82 -1.27 -15.77 19.59
CA ALA A 82 -0.02 -15.09 19.32
C ALA A 82 0.06 -13.72 20.01
N VAL A 83 -1.00 -12.90 19.92
CA VAL A 83 -1.09 -11.60 20.62
C VAL A 83 -1.03 -11.78 22.13
N LYS A 84 -1.74 -12.76 22.70
CA LYS A 84 -1.68 -13.04 24.14
C LYS A 84 -0.29 -13.48 24.61
N LYS A 85 0.42 -14.26 23.79
CA LYS A 85 1.72 -14.84 24.15
C LYS A 85 2.91 -13.90 23.90
N TYR A 86 2.85 -13.10 22.83
CA TYR A 86 3.98 -12.32 22.34
C TYR A 86 3.67 -10.82 22.20
N GLY A 87 2.44 -10.40 22.47
CA GLY A 87 2.00 -9.00 22.29
C GLY A 87 2.68 -8.05 23.26
N THR A 88 2.93 -6.83 22.79
CA THR A 88 3.39 -5.72 23.62
C THR A 88 2.22 -4.78 23.91
N PRO A 89 2.10 -4.26 25.14
CA PRO A 89 1.06 -3.29 25.47
C PRO A 89 1.35 -1.94 24.81
N ASP A 90 0.32 -1.30 24.29
CA ASP A 90 0.39 0.11 23.90
C ASP A 90 0.24 1.04 25.12
N SER A 91 0.24 2.35 24.88
CA SER A 91 0.06 3.37 25.93
C SER A 91 -1.28 3.29 26.68
N ARG A 92 -2.24 2.51 26.18
CA ARG A 92 -3.55 2.25 26.81
C ARG A 92 -3.67 0.84 27.37
N GLY A 93 -2.57 0.08 27.43
CA GLY A 93 -2.53 -1.29 27.94
C GLY A 93 -3.09 -2.35 26.99
N ARG A 94 -3.38 -2.00 25.73
CA ARG A 94 -3.89 -2.97 24.74
C ARG A 94 -2.73 -3.75 24.16
N LEU A 95 -2.83 -5.08 24.15
CA LEU A 95 -1.81 -5.93 23.56
C LEU A 95 -1.93 -5.98 22.04
N GLY A 96 -0.81 -5.85 21.34
CA GLY A 96 -0.71 -5.99 19.89
C GLY A 96 0.64 -6.53 19.43
N LEU A 97 0.70 -6.95 18.17
CA LEU A 97 1.93 -7.40 17.50
C LEU A 97 2.24 -6.46 16.34
N TYR A 98 3.10 -5.47 16.58
CA TYR A 98 3.48 -4.46 15.59
C TYR A 98 5.00 -4.49 15.40
N PHE A 99 5.47 -5.35 14.50
CA PHE A 99 6.89 -5.52 14.23
C PHE A 99 7.17 -5.47 12.72
N ALA A 100 8.20 -4.73 12.32
CA ALA A 100 8.77 -4.81 10.98
C ALA A 100 9.88 -5.85 11.00
N LEU A 101 9.71 -6.92 10.23
CA LEU A 101 10.72 -7.98 10.10
C LEU A 101 11.50 -7.77 8.80
N ALA A 102 12.82 -7.79 8.88
CA ALA A 102 13.71 -7.75 7.74
C ALA A 102 14.66 -8.94 7.77
N LYS A 103 14.88 -9.58 6.62
CA LYS A 103 15.94 -10.58 6.48
C LYS A 103 17.27 -9.84 6.40
N ILE A 104 18.13 -10.03 7.40
CA ILE A 104 19.48 -9.47 7.41
C ILE A 104 20.30 -10.20 6.33
N GLY A 105 20.93 -9.45 5.42
CA GLY A 105 21.90 -9.98 4.43
C GLY A 105 21.38 -10.30 3.02
N PHE A 106 20.19 -9.83 2.61
CA PHE A 106 19.73 -9.97 1.23
C PHE A 106 19.93 -8.66 0.45
N PRO A 107 20.72 -8.63 -0.64
CA PRO A 107 20.76 -7.46 -1.53
C PRO A 107 19.40 -7.32 -2.21
N GLY A 108 18.84 -6.11 -2.18
CA GLY A 108 17.42 -5.83 -2.42
C GLY A 108 16.82 -6.41 -3.71
N PHE A 109 15.59 -6.92 -3.57
CA PHE A 109 14.72 -7.25 -4.70
C PHE A 109 14.28 -5.94 -5.38
N LEU A 110 14.77 -5.68 -6.59
CA LEU A 110 14.39 -4.52 -7.41
C LEU A 110 13.06 -4.80 -8.11
N SER A 111 11.93 -4.43 -7.50
CA SER A 111 10.72 -4.21 -8.32
C SER A 111 10.94 -2.93 -9.14
N ARG A 112 10.80 -2.99 -10.47
CA ARG A 112 10.78 -1.78 -11.31
C ARG A 112 9.55 -0.96 -10.95
N SER A 113 9.72 0.07 -10.12
CA SER A 113 8.70 1.10 -9.90
C SER A 113 9.04 2.32 -10.76
N ARG A 114 8.06 2.85 -11.49
CA ARG A 114 8.14 4.21 -12.04
C ARG A 114 7.56 5.16 -11.01
N ASN A 115 8.39 6.10 -10.55
CA ASN A 115 7.99 7.10 -9.56
C ASN A 115 7.68 8.41 -10.27
N TYR A 116 6.51 8.97 -9.98
CA TYR A 116 6.16 10.33 -10.38
C TYR A 116 6.16 11.21 -9.14
N SER A 117 6.93 12.29 -9.18
CA SER A 117 7.08 13.26 -8.09
C SER A 117 6.42 14.58 -8.46
N MET A 118 5.63 15.13 -7.53
CA MET A 118 5.14 16.50 -7.61
C MET A 118 6.05 17.46 -6.85
N ARG A 119 6.14 18.70 -7.34
CA ARG A 119 6.53 19.82 -6.47
C ARG A 119 5.35 20.03 -5.52
N GLU A 120 5.55 19.50 -4.31
CA GLU A 120 4.70 19.52 -3.12
C GLU A 120 3.70 18.35 -2.95
N ASN A 121 4.16 17.38 -2.14
CA ASN A 121 3.41 16.55 -1.18
C ASN A 121 2.88 15.14 -1.53
N ILE A 122 2.85 14.67 -2.78
CA ILE A 122 2.40 13.28 -3.08
C ILE A 122 3.30 12.58 -4.11
N GLN A 123 3.77 11.38 -3.77
CA GLN A 123 4.48 10.45 -4.65
C GLN A 123 3.52 9.33 -5.05
N LEU A 124 3.43 9.09 -6.36
CA LEU A 124 2.72 7.94 -6.90
C LEU A 124 3.74 6.91 -7.42
N SER A 125 3.53 5.66 -7.04
CA SER A 125 4.31 4.53 -7.49
C SER A 125 3.39 3.57 -8.23
N PHE A 126 3.74 3.26 -9.48
CA PHE A 126 3.05 2.23 -10.28
C PHE A 126 3.82 0.92 -10.16
N LEU A 127 3.10 -0.16 -9.85
CA LEU A 127 3.63 -1.52 -9.80
C LEU A 127 2.97 -2.34 -10.91
N GLU A 128 3.80 -2.98 -11.72
CA GLU A 128 3.37 -3.96 -12.72
C GLU A 128 3.58 -5.36 -12.12
N GLN A 129 2.51 -6.12 -11.92
CA GLN A 129 2.59 -7.48 -11.42
C GLN A 129 3.16 -8.38 -12.53
N GLN A 130 4.33 -9.00 -12.30
CA GLN A 130 4.80 -10.11 -13.13
C GLN A 130 4.25 -11.41 -12.54
N ASP A 131 3.51 -12.15 -13.35
CA ASP A 131 2.99 -13.48 -13.04
C ASP A 131 4.14 -14.51 -13.11
N ASP A 132 4.99 -14.59 -12.09
CA ASP A 132 5.96 -15.69 -11.96
C ASP A 132 5.91 -16.28 -10.54
N TRP A 133 4.84 -17.03 -10.28
CA TRP A 133 4.76 -17.93 -9.12
C TRP A 133 5.13 -19.34 -9.55
N THR A 134 6.41 -19.60 -9.80
CA THR A 134 6.94 -20.97 -9.79
C THR A 134 7.60 -21.24 -8.43
N PHE A 135 6.86 -21.88 -7.53
CA PHE A 135 7.47 -22.57 -6.39
C PHE A 135 8.29 -23.75 -6.93
N GLN A 136 9.59 -23.58 -7.12
CA GLN A 136 10.51 -24.71 -7.21
C GLN A 136 10.80 -25.23 -5.81
N GLY A 137 10.61 -26.54 -5.65
CA GLY A 137 10.40 -27.24 -4.40
C GLY A 137 11.59 -27.25 -3.44
N ALA A 138 11.25 -27.32 -2.15
CA ALA A 138 12.13 -27.84 -1.12
C ALA A 138 12.09 -29.37 -1.19
N SER A 139 13.21 -29.97 -1.60
CA SER A 139 13.58 -31.35 -1.29
C SER A 139 14.40 -31.38 0.00
#